data_AF-A0A955RWJ3-F1
#
_entry.id   AF-A0A955RWJ3-F1
#
_cell.length_a   1.000
_cell.length_b   1.000
_cell.length_c   1.000
_cell.angle_alpha   90.00
_cell.angle_beta   90.00
_cell.angle_gamma   90.00
#
_symmetry.space_group_name_H-M   'P 1'
#
loop_
_entity.id
_entity.type
_entity.pdbx_description
1 polymer ?
#
loop_
_entity_poly.entity_id
_entity_poly.type
_entity_poly.pdbx_seq_one_letter_code
_entity_poly.pdbx_strand_id
1 'polypeptide(L)'
;MSFGNGEWERNSDWENTIPSDFNSRFYIQYWNYPSGITNYQNKVYLADVNGDDLNDWLYYNVALLNTGTGWATTTVSLPMTTDNLTKSYRLADVDGDKQLDFVRYLYKHFFGTVTHTKEARINNSQKQWLLSTTTNEYGGVTSVAYDVTTKKIGGNLPNPDSPIVKYVVSNVTKDPLIGEKSTVNYKYEDAEFYFASSSVFDRKFAGFGLVTTETSIGKNKIYYHQGNGNDSGSYESGDDYAKIGMPYRVEKFDLSDDLYRVVMTDYGLYSLATSSDFVKRVGEVSLDYDGDGDHRDRATAYTYDNSTGLVTSQTEYGEVSSGLSGSYSDTGSDKRTTEFEYASSEAYNILGLLSKETLKNNSGTKVKESK
;
A
#
# COMPACT_ATOMS: atom_id res chain seq x y z
N MET A 1 18.94 -6.77 13.20
CA MET A 1 17.82 -7.69 13.45
C MET A 1 18.36 -8.91 14.16
N SER A 2 17.67 -9.37 15.22
CA SER A 2 17.91 -10.68 15.82
C SER A 2 17.43 -11.72 14.81
N PHE A 3 18.33 -12.62 14.41
CA PHE A 3 17.90 -13.85 13.75
C PHE A 3 16.88 -14.51 14.69
N GLY A 4 15.83 -15.12 14.13
CA GLY A 4 15.31 -16.30 14.83
C GLY A 4 16.52 -17.19 15.02
N ASN A 5 16.92 -17.43 16.27
CA ASN A 5 18.09 -18.20 16.67
C ASN A 5 18.10 -19.64 16.09
N GLY A 6 17.06 -20.02 15.34
CA GLY A 6 16.86 -21.37 14.82
C GLY A 6 16.66 -22.36 15.96
N GLU A 7 16.50 -21.86 17.19
CA GLU A 7 16.23 -22.67 18.36
C GLU A 7 14.74 -22.97 18.34
N TRP A 8 14.45 -24.20 17.96
CA TRP A 8 13.11 -24.75 18.03
C TRP A 8 12.85 -25.10 19.49
N GLU A 9 11.99 -24.32 20.14
CA GLU A 9 11.51 -24.65 21.47
C GLU A 9 10.22 -25.46 21.38
N ARG A 10 10.11 -26.47 22.24
CA ARG A 10 8.89 -27.22 22.43
C ARG A 10 7.93 -26.38 23.28
N ASN A 11 6.71 -26.15 22.80
CA ASN A 11 5.71 -25.37 23.53
C ASN A 11 4.53 -26.25 23.95
N SER A 12 4.47 -26.59 25.24
CA SER A 12 3.42 -27.44 25.80
C SER A 12 2.03 -26.82 25.77
N ASP A 13 1.92 -25.49 25.77
CA ASP A 13 0.63 -24.81 25.74
C ASP A 13 -0.05 -25.06 24.40
N TRP A 14 0.71 -24.95 23.30
CA TRP A 14 0.21 -25.26 21.96
C TRP A 14 -0.05 -26.76 21.78
N GLU A 15 0.80 -27.65 22.30
CA GLU A 15 0.62 -29.10 22.18
C GLU A 15 -0.73 -29.59 22.71
N ASN A 16 -1.19 -29.04 23.83
CA ASN A 16 -2.47 -29.41 24.44
C ASN A 16 -3.68 -28.89 23.65
N THR A 17 -3.49 -27.92 22.76
CA THR A 17 -4.58 -27.40 21.92
C THR A 17 -4.76 -28.19 20.62
N ILE A 18 -3.75 -28.97 20.19
CA ILE A 18 -3.81 -29.69 18.91
C ILE A 18 -4.96 -30.72 18.95
N PRO A 19 -5.96 -30.66 18.04
CA PRO A 19 -7.10 -31.56 18.07
C PRO A 19 -6.71 -33.03 17.95
N SER A 20 -7.26 -33.89 18.80
CA SER A 20 -6.93 -35.33 18.87
C SER A 20 -7.31 -36.12 17.62
N ASP A 21 -8.28 -35.62 16.85
CA ASP A 21 -8.69 -36.17 15.55
C ASP A 21 -7.62 -35.99 14.47
N PHE A 22 -6.59 -35.16 14.72
CA PHE A 22 -5.38 -35.03 13.92
C PHE A 22 -4.43 -36.24 14.04
N ASN A 23 -4.92 -37.39 14.53
CA ASN A 23 -4.13 -38.61 14.51
C ASN A 23 -3.89 -39.02 13.05
N SER A 24 -2.74 -38.62 12.49
CA SER A 24 -2.10 -39.29 11.38
C SER A 24 -1.64 -40.67 11.87
N ARG A 25 -2.54 -41.49 12.40
CA ARG A 25 -2.25 -42.90 12.65
C ARG A 25 -2.04 -43.51 11.29
N PHE A 26 -0.76 -43.74 11.00
CA PHE A 26 -0.34 -44.67 10.00
C PHE A 26 -0.83 -46.06 10.45
N TYR A 27 -2.11 -46.38 10.21
CA TYR A 27 -2.62 -47.72 10.41
C TYR A 27 -2.04 -48.59 9.30
N ILE A 28 -0.89 -49.21 9.56
CA ILE A 28 -0.62 -50.51 8.94
C ILE A 28 -1.37 -51.51 9.83
N GLN A 29 -2.63 -51.76 9.48
CA GLN A 29 -3.36 -52.87 10.08
C GLN A 29 -2.78 -54.17 9.51
N TYR A 30 -1.78 -54.74 10.17
CA TYR A 30 -1.40 -56.13 9.94
C TYR A 30 -2.45 -57.02 10.60
N TRP A 31 -3.49 -57.38 9.87
CA TRP A 31 -4.32 -58.54 10.20
C TRP A 31 -4.35 -59.46 8.99
N ASN A 32 -3.84 -60.67 9.19
CA ASN A 32 -3.80 -61.78 8.25
C ASN A 32 -5.09 -61.88 7.40
N TYR A 33 -5.02 -61.65 6.06
CA TYR A 33 -5.76 -62.26 4.91
C TYR A 33 -5.64 -61.36 3.62
N PRO A 34 -5.94 -61.82 2.38
CA PRO A 34 -5.12 -61.70 1.17
C PRO A 34 -5.76 -60.76 0.13
N SER A 35 -6.27 -59.62 0.59
CA SER A 35 -6.99 -58.68 -0.28
C SER A 35 -6.64 -57.24 0.08
N GLY A 36 -5.56 -56.75 -0.55
CA GLY A 36 -5.28 -55.32 -0.74
C GLY A 36 -4.84 -54.55 0.51
N ILE A 37 -3.66 -53.93 0.43
CA ILE A 37 -3.23 -52.88 1.37
C ILE A 37 -4.14 -51.66 1.14
N THR A 38 -4.96 -51.26 2.12
CA THR A 38 -5.65 -49.95 2.11
C THR A 38 -4.89 -48.96 2.99
N ASN A 39 -4.15 -48.05 2.36
CA ASN A 39 -3.52 -46.90 3.02
C ASN A 39 -4.56 -45.81 3.31
N TYR A 40 -4.89 -45.56 4.58
CA TYR A 40 -5.59 -44.34 5.02
C TYR A 40 -4.57 -43.27 5.38
N GLN A 41 -4.13 -42.48 4.39
CA GLN A 41 -3.46 -41.22 4.67
C GLN A 41 -4.52 -40.13 4.78
N ASN A 42 -4.83 -39.69 6.00
CA ASN A 42 -5.52 -38.44 6.20
C ASN A 42 -4.59 -37.32 5.75
N LYS A 43 -4.78 -36.80 4.52
CA LYS A 43 -4.04 -35.62 4.06
C LYS A 43 -4.72 -34.39 4.62
N VAL A 44 -4.00 -33.66 5.46
CA VAL A 44 -4.42 -32.39 6.05
C VAL A 44 -3.70 -31.27 5.31
N TYR A 45 -4.38 -30.14 5.12
CA TYR A 45 -3.79 -28.94 4.55
C TYR A 45 -3.70 -27.87 5.63
N LEU A 46 -2.69 -27.02 5.49
CA LEU A 46 -2.52 -25.80 6.28
C LEU A 46 -2.69 -24.61 5.34
N ALA A 47 -3.68 -23.79 5.63
CA ALA A 47 -4.02 -22.65 4.81
C ALA A 47 -4.94 -21.71 5.59
N ASP A 48 -4.75 -20.42 5.44
CA ASP A 48 -5.68 -19.40 5.90
C ASP A 48 -6.95 -19.43 5.00
N VAL A 49 -8.08 -19.90 5.54
CA VAL A 49 -9.34 -20.02 4.78
C VAL A 49 -10.35 -18.93 5.12
N ASN A 50 -10.14 -18.18 6.20
CA ASN A 50 -11.05 -17.12 6.67
C ASN A 50 -10.45 -15.70 6.50
N GLY A 51 -9.21 -15.61 6.00
CA GLY A 51 -8.49 -14.38 5.74
C GLY A 51 -7.96 -13.69 6.99
N ASP A 52 -7.80 -14.37 8.13
CA ASP A 52 -7.28 -13.77 9.37
C ASP A 52 -5.75 -13.74 9.48
N ASP A 53 -5.05 -14.13 8.40
CA ASP A 53 -3.61 -14.30 8.29
C ASP A 53 -3.03 -15.38 9.24
N LEU A 54 -3.87 -16.27 9.80
CA LEU A 54 -3.47 -17.47 10.53
C LEU A 54 -3.76 -18.72 9.69
N ASN A 55 -2.82 -19.66 9.67
CA ASN A 55 -3.07 -20.92 8.97
C ASN A 55 -4.07 -21.79 9.75
N ASP A 56 -5.14 -22.18 9.07
CA ASP A 56 -6.15 -23.12 9.56
C ASP A 56 -5.81 -24.55 9.15
N TRP A 57 -6.35 -25.52 9.89
CA TRP A 57 -6.30 -26.91 9.44
C TRP A 57 -7.53 -27.26 8.62
N LEU A 58 -7.29 -27.85 7.45
CA LEU A 58 -8.35 -28.35 6.59
C LEU A 58 -8.27 -29.87 6.52
N TYR A 59 -9.35 -30.51 6.93
CA TYR A 59 -9.51 -31.95 6.80
C TYR A 59 -10.93 -32.26 6.34
N TYR A 60 -11.03 -33.11 5.31
CA TYR A 60 -12.30 -33.61 4.81
C TYR A 60 -13.24 -32.53 4.24
N ASN A 61 -14.29 -32.13 4.95
CA ASN A 61 -15.17 -31.00 4.60
C ASN A 61 -15.25 -29.97 5.75
N VAL A 62 -14.28 -30.03 6.67
CA VAL A 62 -14.23 -29.24 7.90
C VAL A 62 -12.96 -28.40 7.91
N ALA A 63 -13.08 -27.16 8.37
CA ALA A 63 -11.96 -26.34 8.79
C ALA A 63 -11.92 -26.25 10.32
N LEU A 64 -10.71 -26.24 10.86
CA LEU A 64 -10.42 -25.92 12.26
C LEU A 64 -9.69 -24.59 12.25
N LEU A 65 -10.39 -23.55 12.66
CA LEU A 65 -9.90 -22.18 12.58
C LEU A 65 -8.88 -21.93 13.69
N ASN A 66 -7.74 -21.35 13.30
CA ASN A 66 -6.75 -20.89 14.25
C ASN A 66 -7.23 -19.58 14.88
N THR A 67 -7.35 -19.55 16.20
CA THR A 67 -7.83 -18.35 16.92
C THR A 67 -6.69 -17.53 17.53
N GLY A 68 -5.43 -17.91 17.25
CA GLY A 68 -4.23 -17.36 17.88
C GLY A 68 -3.98 -17.87 19.31
N THR A 69 -4.98 -18.50 19.93
CA THR A 69 -4.89 -19.07 21.30
C THR A 69 -5.33 -20.54 21.38
N GLY A 70 -5.71 -21.13 20.23
CA GLY A 70 -6.25 -22.48 20.13
C GLY A 70 -7.06 -22.65 18.86
N TRP A 71 -7.94 -23.65 18.83
CA TRP A 71 -8.67 -24.05 17.64
C TRP A 71 -10.17 -24.02 17.84
N ALA A 72 -10.90 -23.48 16.86
CA ALA A 72 -12.36 -23.52 16.82
C ALA A 72 -12.84 -24.37 15.65
N THR A 73 -13.73 -25.33 15.90
CA THR A 73 -14.44 -26.01 14.81
C THR A 73 -15.41 -25.03 14.18
N THR A 74 -15.30 -24.84 12.87
CA THR A 74 -16.27 -24.03 12.14
C THR A 74 -17.37 -24.87 11.53
N THR A 75 -18.56 -24.29 11.42
CA THR A 75 -19.66 -24.78 10.58
C THR A 75 -19.46 -24.42 9.11
N VAL A 76 -18.36 -23.76 8.74
CA VAL A 76 -18.01 -23.48 7.34
C VAL A 76 -17.88 -24.81 6.62
N SER A 77 -18.89 -25.11 5.82
CA SER A 77 -18.86 -26.21 4.89
C SER A 77 -17.85 -25.84 3.83
N LEU A 78 -16.66 -26.44 3.91
CA LEU A 78 -15.71 -26.33 2.81
C LEU A 78 -16.42 -26.83 1.55
N PRO A 79 -16.20 -26.19 0.39
CA PRO A 79 -17.01 -26.43 -0.76
C PRO A 79 -16.51 -27.72 -1.45
N MET A 80 -16.66 -28.86 -0.78
CA MET A 80 -16.28 -30.17 -1.28
C MET A 80 -17.17 -31.27 -0.74
N THR A 81 -17.18 -32.39 -1.44
CA THR A 81 -17.85 -33.60 -1.00
C THR A 81 -16.88 -34.52 -0.26
N THR A 82 -17.46 -35.46 0.48
CA THR A 82 -16.89 -36.47 1.36
C THR A 82 -15.73 -37.34 0.82
N ASP A 83 -15.26 -37.17 -0.42
CA ASP A 83 -14.25 -38.05 -1.02
C ASP A 83 -12.97 -37.34 -1.50
N ASN A 84 -12.88 -36.00 -1.44
CA ASN A 84 -12.13 -35.28 -2.48
C ASN A 84 -11.04 -34.27 -2.08
N LEU A 85 -10.92 -33.85 -0.81
CA LEU A 85 -9.89 -32.85 -0.44
C LEU A 85 -8.47 -33.37 -0.79
N THR A 86 -8.25 -34.69 -0.66
CA THR A 86 -6.92 -35.32 -0.70
C THR A 86 -6.49 -35.88 -2.07
N LYS A 87 -7.39 -35.91 -3.06
CA LYS A 87 -7.16 -36.53 -4.38
C LYS A 87 -7.30 -35.57 -5.57
N SER A 88 -7.91 -34.39 -5.41
CA SER A 88 -8.26 -33.57 -6.58
C SER A 88 -8.12 -32.07 -6.41
N TYR A 89 -8.24 -31.52 -5.19
CA TYR A 89 -8.15 -30.07 -4.99
C TYR A 89 -6.71 -29.62 -4.68
N ARG A 90 -6.34 -28.48 -5.24
CA ARG A 90 -5.22 -27.64 -4.83
C ARG A 90 -5.79 -26.34 -4.27
N LEU A 91 -5.08 -25.79 -3.30
CA LEU A 91 -5.36 -24.46 -2.77
C LEU A 91 -4.48 -23.48 -3.52
N ALA A 92 -5.10 -22.45 -4.09
CA ALA A 92 -4.40 -21.37 -4.77
C ALA A 92 -5.31 -20.16 -4.78
N ASP A 93 -4.76 -18.98 -4.52
CA ASP A 93 -5.43 -17.71 -4.81
C ASP A 93 -5.38 -17.49 -6.33
N VAL A 94 -6.45 -17.87 -7.04
CA VAL A 94 -6.44 -17.88 -8.52
C VAL A 94 -7.02 -16.61 -9.14
N ASP A 95 -7.80 -15.85 -8.38
CA ASP A 95 -8.29 -14.53 -8.78
C ASP A 95 -7.47 -13.36 -8.20
N GLY A 96 -6.53 -13.68 -7.31
CA GLY A 96 -5.56 -12.74 -6.74
C GLY A 96 -6.11 -11.97 -5.55
N ASP A 97 -7.23 -12.35 -4.95
CA ASP A 97 -7.91 -11.55 -3.92
C ASP A 97 -7.32 -11.71 -2.50
N LYS A 98 -6.16 -12.37 -2.38
CA LYS A 98 -5.47 -12.72 -1.13
C LYS A 98 -6.28 -13.70 -0.26
N GLN A 99 -7.27 -14.38 -0.82
CA GLN A 99 -7.98 -15.49 -0.21
C GLN A 99 -7.71 -16.77 -0.99
N LEU A 100 -7.66 -17.90 -0.31
CA LEU A 100 -7.37 -19.17 -0.96
C LEU A 100 -8.62 -19.76 -1.62
N ASP A 101 -8.50 -20.10 -2.90
CA ASP A 101 -9.53 -20.81 -3.66
C ASP A 101 -9.24 -22.30 -3.74
N PHE A 102 -10.30 -23.06 -4.07
CA PHE A 102 -10.18 -24.49 -4.36
C PHE A 102 -10.23 -24.73 -5.86
N VAL A 103 -9.14 -25.24 -6.42
CA VAL A 103 -9.07 -25.64 -7.82
C VAL A 103 -8.85 -27.14 -7.97
N ARG A 104 -9.60 -27.78 -8.86
CA ARG A 104 -9.38 -29.20 -9.20
C ARG A 104 -9.36 -29.49 -10.68
N TYR A 105 -8.58 -30.52 -10.99
CA TYR A 105 -8.64 -31.24 -12.24
C TYR A 105 -8.76 -32.74 -11.93
N LEU A 106 -9.85 -33.35 -12.39
CA LEU A 106 -10.13 -34.76 -12.18
C LEU A 106 -10.19 -35.48 -13.52
N TYR A 107 -9.36 -36.50 -13.66
CA TYR A 107 -9.37 -37.46 -14.76
C TYR A 107 -10.02 -38.75 -14.27
N LYS A 108 -11.14 -39.14 -14.88
CA LYS A 108 -11.79 -40.43 -14.63
C LYS A 108 -11.80 -41.23 -15.93
N HIS A 109 -11.21 -42.42 -15.89
CA HIS A 109 -11.36 -43.42 -16.95
C HIS A 109 -12.15 -44.60 -16.41
N PHE A 110 -13.34 -44.84 -16.96
CA PHE A 110 -14.22 -45.92 -16.51
C PHE A 110 -14.95 -46.52 -17.71
N PHE A 111 -14.86 -47.84 -17.89
CA PHE A 111 -15.45 -48.58 -19.02
C PHE A 111 -15.25 -47.93 -20.40
N GLY A 112 -14.02 -47.51 -20.72
CA GLY A 112 -13.69 -46.91 -22.02
C GLY A 112 -14.13 -45.45 -22.19
N THR A 113 -14.85 -44.87 -21.22
CA THR A 113 -15.22 -43.45 -21.21
C THR A 113 -14.23 -42.64 -20.39
N VAL A 114 -13.72 -41.55 -20.98
CA VAL A 114 -12.89 -40.57 -20.30
C VAL A 114 -13.74 -39.36 -19.92
N THR A 115 -13.75 -38.99 -18.64
CA THR A 115 -14.36 -37.74 -18.15
C THR A 115 -13.29 -36.85 -17.55
N HIS A 116 -13.25 -35.61 -18.01
CA HIS A 116 -12.45 -34.54 -17.43
C HIS A 116 -13.37 -33.60 -16.68
N THR A 117 -13.13 -33.38 -15.39
CA THR A 117 -13.81 -32.35 -14.61
C THR A 117 -12.78 -31.30 -14.21
N LYS A 118 -13.01 -30.06 -14.66
CA LYS A 118 -12.30 -28.86 -14.21
C LYS A 118 -13.25 -28.06 -13.35
N GLU A 119 -12.81 -27.62 -12.19
CA GLU A 119 -13.61 -26.79 -11.29
C GLU A 119 -12.71 -25.83 -10.53
N ALA A 120 -13.12 -24.58 -10.43
CA ALA A 120 -12.58 -23.58 -9.52
C ALA A 120 -13.73 -23.11 -8.62
N ARG A 121 -13.50 -23.06 -7.32
CA ARG A 121 -14.44 -22.56 -6.32
C ARG A 121 -13.79 -21.39 -5.63
N ILE A 122 -14.32 -20.21 -5.95
CA ILE A 122 -13.75 -18.92 -5.54
C ILE A 122 -14.23 -18.56 -4.13
N ASN A 123 -13.28 -18.23 -3.25
CA ASN A 123 -13.58 -17.77 -1.91
C ASN A 123 -13.95 -16.29 -1.92
N ASN A 124 -15.25 -16.01 -1.93
CA ASN A 124 -15.77 -14.65 -1.88
C ASN A 124 -16.06 -14.18 -0.45
N SER A 125 -15.41 -14.77 0.56
CA SER A 125 -15.59 -14.30 1.92
C SER A 125 -15.07 -12.87 2.06
N GLN A 126 -15.63 -12.08 2.96
CA GLN A 126 -15.01 -10.79 3.27
C GLN A 126 -13.81 -11.07 4.16
N LYS A 127 -12.65 -10.54 3.80
CA LYS A 127 -11.49 -10.60 4.71
C LYS A 127 -11.89 -10.03 6.06
N GLN A 128 -11.65 -10.82 7.09
CA GLN A 128 -11.90 -10.42 8.45
C GLN A 128 -10.87 -9.35 8.89
N TRP A 129 -11.24 -8.56 9.89
CA TRP A 129 -10.35 -7.59 10.54
C TRP A 129 -9.94 -6.36 9.70
N LEU A 130 -10.69 -6.03 8.64
CA LEU A 130 -10.63 -4.73 7.98
C LEU A 130 -11.71 -3.80 8.51
N LEU A 131 -11.35 -2.54 8.79
CA LEU A 131 -12.30 -1.53 9.25
C LEU A 131 -13.24 -1.14 8.12
N SER A 132 -14.49 -1.61 8.13
CA SER A 132 -15.46 -1.33 7.08
C SER A 132 -16.36 -0.13 7.39
N THR A 133 -16.61 0.17 8.66
CA THR A 133 -17.51 1.26 9.07
C THR A 133 -17.11 1.87 10.41
N THR A 134 -17.32 3.18 10.55
CA THR A 134 -17.33 3.88 11.83
C THR A 134 -18.59 4.73 11.92
N THR A 135 -19.13 4.89 13.13
CA THR A 135 -20.24 5.81 13.42
C THR A 135 -19.77 6.79 14.47
N ASN A 136 -19.94 8.09 14.23
CA ASN A 136 -19.61 9.11 15.21
C ASN A 136 -20.72 9.27 16.26
N GLU A 137 -20.45 10.05 17.31
CA GLU A 137 -21.39 10.28 18.42
C GLU A 137 -22.72 10.97 18.00
N TYR A 138 -22.75 11.57 16.81
CA TYR A 138 -23.92 12.25 16.24
C TYR A 138 -24.68 11.40 15.22
N GLY A 139 -24.29 10.13 15.02
CA GLY A 139 -24.95 9.20 14.10
C GLY A 139 -24.48 9.28 12.64
N GLY A 140 -23.48 10.11 12.33
CA GLY A 140 -22.84 10.13 11.01
C GLY A 140 -21.97 8.89 10.79
N VAL A 141 -22.03 8.31 9.60
CA VAL A 141 -21.38 7.04 9.22
C VAL A 141 -20.25 7.30 8.23
N THR A 142 -19.08 6.72 8.46
CA THR A 142 -18.03 6.59 7.44
C THR A 142 -17.92 5.13 7.06
N SER A 143 -18.09 4.82 5.78
CA SER A 143 -17.91 3.49 5.20
C SER A 143 -16.63 3.43 4.39
N VAL A 144 -15.88 2.34 4.52
CA VAL A 144 -14.63 2.09 3.81
C VAL A 144 -14.77 0.77 3.06
N ALA A 145 -14.52 0.79 1.76
CA ALA A 145 -14.40 -0.42 0.95
C ALA A 145 -12.94 -0.64 0.57
N TYR A 146 -12.59 -1.90 0.34
CA TYR A 146 -11.25 -2.33 -0.01
C TYR A 146 -11.27 -3.11 -1.32
N ASP A 147 -10.17 -2.99 -2.06
CA ASP A 147 -9.80 -3.86 -3.18
C ASP A 147 -8.40 -4.45 -2.93
N VAL A 148 -7.95 -5.31 -3.83
CA VAL A 148 -6.58 -5.84 -3.83
C VAL A 148 -5.74 -5.23 -4.96
N THR A 149 -4.42 -5.15 -4.76
CA THR A 149 -3.47 -4.60 -5.75
C THR A 149 -3.45 -5.35 -7.08
N THR A 150 -3.83 -6.63 -7.06
CA THR A 150 -3.95 -7.55 -8.20
C THR A 150 -5.27 -7.42 -8.97
N LYS A 151 -6.21 -6.61 -8.50
CA LYS A 151 -7.52 -6.45 -9.13
C LYS A 151 -7.35 -5.91 -10.56
N LYS A 152 -7.94 -6.62 -11.52
CA LYS A 152 -7.96 -6.17 -12.92
C LYS A 152 -8.98 -5.04 -13.11
N ILE A 153 -8.58 -4.00 -13.81
CA ILE A 153 -9.45 -2.87 -14.20
C ILE A 153 -9.55 -2.87 -15.73
N GLY A 154 -10.75 -3.08 -16.27
CA GLY A 154 -10.96 -3.18 -17.71
C GLY A 154 -10.17 -4.32 -18.38
N GLY A 155 -9.83 -5.38 -17.64
CA GLY A 155 -9.00 -6.49 -18.11
C GLY A 155 -7.49 -6.31 -17.92
N ASN A 156 -7.02 -5.10 -17.59
CA ASN A 156 -5.61 -4.81 -17.34
C ASN A 156 -5.25 -4.99 -15.86
N LEU A 157 -4.03 -5.46 -15.60
CA LEU A 157 -3.46 -5.54 -14.25
C LEU A 157 -2.68 -4.25 -13.98
N PRO A 158 -3.18 -3.34 -13.11
CA PRO A 158 -2.54 -2.02 -12.90
C PRO A 158 -1.23 -2.08 -12.12
N ASN A 159 -0.95 -3.19 -11.44
CA ASN A 159 0.24 -3.37 -10.59
C ASN A 159 0.95 -4.69 -10.92
N PRO A 160 1.43 -4.89 -12.17
CA PRO A 160 1.97 -6.17 -12.62
C PRO A 160 3.32 -6.52 -11.97
N ASP A 161 4.10 -5.52 -11.56
CA ASP A 161 5.46 -5.69 -11.05
C ASP A 161 5.53 -5.84 -9.53
N SER A 162 4.38 -5.78 -8.84
CA SER A 162 4.32 -6.00 -7.40
C SER A 162 4.28 -7.50 -7.06
N PRO A 163 5.30 -8.03 -6.36
CA PRO A 163 5.31 -9.44 -5.97
C PRO A 163 4.40 -9.75 -4.77
N ILE A 164 3.73 -8.74 -4.22
CA ILE A 164 2.91 -8.87 -3.01
C ILE A 164 1.49 -8.35 -3.25
N VAL A 165 0.52 -9.14 -2.80
CA VAL A 165 -0.89 -8.75 -2.78
C VAL A 165 -1.16 -7.96 -1.51
N LYS A 166 -1.74 -6.76 -1.64
CA LYS A 166 -2.18 -5.93 -0.52
C LYS A 166 -3.63 -5.51 -0.70
N TYR A 167 -4.34 -5.37 0.42
CA TYR A 167 -5.59 -4.64 0.44
C TYR A 167 -5.32 -3.14 0.42
N VAL A 168 -6.06 -2.44 -0.42
CA VAL A 168 -6.02 -0.99 -0.59
C VAL A 168 -7.43 -0.45 -0.44
N VAL A 169 -7.57 0.74 0.13
CA VAL A 169 -8.86 1.40 0.27
C VAL A 169 -9.35 1.81 -1.12
N SER A 170 -10.42 1.20 -1.63
CA SER A 170 -10.96 1.53 -2.96
C SER A 170 -11.99 2.66 -2.91
N ASN A 171 -12.69 2.79 -1.79
CA ASN A 171 -13.75 3.77 -1.61
C ASN A 171 -13.85 4.21 -0.15
N VAL A 172 -14.04 5.51 0.07
CA VAL A 172 -14.48 6.05 1.36
C VAL A 172 -15.74 6.87 1.12
N THR A 173 -16.83 6.50 1.79
CA THR A 173 -18.09 7.23 1.76
C THR A 173 -18.40 7.78 3.15
N LYS A 174 -18.64 9.09 3.24
CA LYS A 174 -19.07 9.78 4.47
C LYS A 174 -20.52 10.19 4.32
N ASP A 175 -21.35 9.69 5.22
CA ASP A 175 -22.76 10.04 5.37
C ASP A 175 -22.93 10.82 6.67
N PRO A 176 -23.11 12.15 6.62
CA PRO A 176 -23.18 13.00 7.80
C PRO A 176 -24.50 12.87 8.58
N LEU A 177 -25.38 11.90 8.25
CA LEU A 177 -26.78 11.77 8.70
C LEU A 177 -27.69 12.90 8.20
N ILE A 178 -27.24 14.15 8.27
CA ILE A 178 -27.90 15.33 7.75
C ILE A 178 -26.96 16.02 6.75
N GLY A 179 -27.45 16.21 5.52
CA GLY A 179 -26.68 16.83 4.43
C GLY A 179 -26.31 15.85 3.34
N GLU A 180 -25.43 16.28 2.43
CA GLU A 180 -25.01 15.46 1.29
C GLU A 180 -23.95 14.44 1.70
N LYS A 181 -24.06 13.24 1.12
CA LYS A 181 -23.02 12.22 1.24
C LYS A 181 -21.85 12.59 0.34
N SER A 182 -20.64 12.38 0.82
CA SER A 182 -19.43 12.56 0.03
C SER A 182 -18.73 11.23 -0.17
N THR A 183 -18.35 10.93 -1.40
CA THR A 183 -17.61 9.71 -1.74
C THR A 183 -16.28 10.06 -2.40
N VAL A 184 -15.22 9.38 -1.98
CA VAL A 184 -13.90 9.43 -2.60
C VAL A 184 -13.58 8.02 -3.11
N ASN A 185 -13.36 7.90 -4.41
CA ASN A 185 -12.86 6.68 -5.03
C ASN A 185 -11.34 6.77 -5.16
N TYR A 186 -10.66 5.63 -5.02
CA TYR A 186 -9.22 5.53 -5.11
C TYR A 186 -8.85 4.49 -6.17
N LYS A 187 -7.85 4.82 -6.99
CA LYS A 187 -7.21 3.90 -7.92
C LYS A 187 -5.70 3.96 -7.70
N TYR A 188 -5.08 2.80 -7.66
CA TYR A 188 -3.66 2.63 -7.39
C TYR A 188 -3.01 1.91 -8.57
N GLU A 189 -1.96 2.50 -9.10
CA GLU A 189 -1.23 2.02 -10.27
C GLU A 189 0.26 2.02 -9.97
N ASP A 190 0.99 1.17 -10.68
CA ASP A 190 2.45 1.10 -10.63
C ASP A 190 2.98 0.77 -9.22
N ALA A 191 2.44 -0.27 -8.58
CA ALA A 191 2.93 -0.70 -7.28
C ALA A 191 4.28 -1.40 -7.38
N GLU A 192 5.27 -0.92 -6.65
CA GLU A 192 6.63 -1.46 -6.71
C GLU A 192 7.16 -1.95 -5.35
N PHE A 193 8.06 -2.92 -5.42
CA PHE A 193 8.84 -3.36 -4.29
C PHE A 193 10.30 -2.96 -4.52
N TYR A 194 10.80 -2.04 -3.72
CA TYR A 194 12.18 -1.61 -3.78
C TYR A 194 13.10 -2.77 -3.42
N PHE A 195 14.17 -2.94 -4.21
CA PHE A 195 15.27 -3.86 -3.96
C PHE A 195 16.59 -3.11 -4.04
N ALA A 196 17.34 -3.06 -2.94
CA ALA A 196 18.66 -2.47 -2.97
C ALA A 196 19.60 -3.33 -3.84
N SER A 197 20.22 -2.72 -4.84
CA SER A 197 21.20 -3.39 -5.71
C SER A 197 22.42 -3.91 -4.94
N SER A 198 22.73 -3.31 -3.79
CA SER A 198 23.84 -3.68 -2.91
C SER A 198 23.50 -4.76 -1.88
N SER A 199 22.22 -5.07 -1.65
CA SER A 199 21.80 -6.05 -0.65
C SER A 199 20.45 -6.67 -1.00
N VAL A 200 20.43 -7.96 -1.30
CA VAL A 200 19.20 -8.74 -1.59
C VAL A 200 18.21 -8.82 -0.42
N PHE A 201 18.62 -8.39 0.77
CA PHE A 201 17.81 -8.37 1.98
C PHE A 201 17.24 -6.99 2.31
N ASP A 202 17.78 -5.93 1.72
CA ASP A 202 17.19 -4.60 1.84
C ASP A 202 16.12 -4.44 0.77
N ARG A 203 14.89 -4.68 1.22
CA ARG A 203 13.73 -4.75 0.37
C ARG A 203 12.52 -4.23 1.12
N LYS A 204 11.75 -3.35 0.49
CA LYS A 204 10.55 -2.75 1.11
C LYS A 204 9.51 -2.48 0.04
N PHE A 205 8.25 -2.51 0.44
CA PHE A 205 7.20 -2.03 -0.44
C PHE A 205 7.40 -0.52 -0.66
N ALA A 206 7.61 -0.10 -1.91
CA ALA A 206 7.89 1.28 -2.26
C ALA A 206 6.61 2.12 -2.40
N GLY A 207 5.44 1.49 -2.34
CA GLY A 207 4.16 2.16 -2.56
C GLY A 207 3.74 2.07 -4.03
N PHE A 208 2.93 3.04 -4.45
CA PHE A 208 2.36 3.14 -5.79
C PHE A 208 2.93 4.37 -6.48
N GLY A 209 3.42 4.22 -7.71
CA GLY A 209 3.93 5.33 -8.51
C GLY A 209 2.84 6.35 -8.85
N LEU A 210 1.58 5.90 -8.94
CA LEU A 210 0.42 6.77 -9.17
C LEU A 210 -0.78 6.39 -8.29
N VAL A 211 -1.31 7.39 -7.59
CA VAL A 211 -2.61 7.31 -6.91
C VAL A 211 -3.57 8.32 -7.52
N THR A 212 -4.69 7.83 -8.04
CA THR A 212 -5.79 8.66 -8.51
C THR A 212 -6.90 8.70 -7.46
N THR A 213 -7.36 9.89 -7.10
CA THR A 213 -8.54 10.10 -6.26
C THR A 213 -9.62 10.78 -7.08
N GLU A 214 -10.87 10.33 -6.94
CA GLU A 214 -12.01 10.90 -7.65
C GLU A 214 -13.16 11.16 -6.69
N THR A 215 -13.78 12.32 -6.84
CA THR A 215 -14.92 12.79 -6.05
C THR A 215 -16.03 13.23 -6.99
N SER A 216 -17.18 13.62 -6.44
CA SER A 216 -18.29 14.20 -7.21
C SER A 216 -17.99 15.58 -7.82
N ILE A 217 -16.79 16.15 -7.61
CA ILE A 217 -16.43 17.48 -8.11
C ILE A 217 -15.15 17.48 -8.96
N GLY A 218 -14.45 16.35 -9.07
CA GLY A 218 -13.21 16.27 -9.82
C GLY A 218 -12.27 15.18 -9.34
N LYS A 219 -11.08 15.16 -9.94
CA LYS A 219 -10.09 14.09 -9.83
C LYS A 219 -8.70 14.66 -9.53
N ASN A 220 -7.92 13.97 -8.70
CA ASN A 220 -6.49 14.27 -8.54
C ASN A 220 -5.66 13.05 -8.91
N LYS A 221 -4.54 13.27 -9.58
CA LYS A 221 -3.47 12.28 -9.77
C LYS A 221 -2.26 12.71 -8.95
N ILE A 222 -1.75 11.80 -8.12
CA ILE A 222 -0.58 12.05 -7.28
C ILE A 222 0.48 11.03 -7.66
N TYR A 223 1.64 11.52 -8.05
CA TYR A 223 2.79 10.73 -8.47
C TYR A 223 3.83 10.70 -7.36
N TYR A 224 4.39 9.52 -7.09
CA TYR A 224 5.26 9.28 -5.95
C TYR A 224 6.61 8.71 -6.37
N HIS A 225 7.65 9.12 -5.65
CA HIS A 225 8.97 8.50 -5.74
C HIS A 225 8.94 7.04 -5.25
N GLN A 226 9.63 6.15 -5.99
CA GLN A 226 9.69 4.72 -5.68
C GLN A 226 11.11 4.18 -5.48
N GLY A 227 12.14 5.00 -5.64
CA GLY A 227 13.54 4.60 -5.47
C GLY A 227 14.02 3.62 -6.55
N ASN A 228 13.37 3.62 -7.72
CA ASN A 228 13.65 2.77 -8.89
C ASN A 228 14.35 3.55 -10.02
N GLY A 229 14.64 4.84 -9.81
CA GLY A 229 15.35 5.72 -10.74
C GLY A 229 14.44 6.80 -11.32
N ASN A 230 15.02 7.70 -12.12
CA ASN A 230 14.24 8.77 -12.73
C ASN A 230 13.39 8.26 -13.89
N ASP A 231 12.13 8.69 -13.96
CA ASP A 231 11.25 8.50 -15.12
C ASP A 231 10.89 9.82 -15.81
N SER A 232 11.43 10.00 -17.02
CA SER A 232 11.12 11.17 -17.85
C SER A 232 9.67 11.21 -18.34
N GLY A 233 8.97 10.07 -18.42
CA GLY A 233 7.57 10.00 -18.88
C GLY A 233 6.59 10.57 -17.86
N SER A 234 6.87 10.38 -16.57
CA SER A 234 6.12 10.96 -15.46
C SER A 234 6.70 12.29 -14.93
N TYR A 235 7.82 12.74 -15.51
CA TYR A 235 8.61 13.91 -15.10
C TYR A 235 9.24 13.79 -13.71
N GLU A 236 9.51 12.56 -13.28
CA GLU A 236 10.25 12.30 -12.07
C GLU A 236 11.74 12.65 -12.25
N SER A 237 12.32 13.32 -11.25
CA SER A 237 13.74 13.62 -11.23
C SER A 237 14.33 13.54 -9.83
N GLY A 238 15.61 13.18 -9.78
CA GLY A 238 16.34 13.00 -8.53
C GLY A 238 15.77 11.89 -7.64
N ASP A 239 15.17 10.85 -8.20
CA ASP A 239 14.62 9.73 -7.42
C ASP A 239 15.71 9.05 -6.59
N ASP A 240 15.32 8.61 -5.40
CA ASP A 240 16.23 8.05 -4.40
C ASP A 240 15.47 7.20 -3.38
N TYR A 241 16.15 6.20 -2.80
CA TYR A 241 15.58 5.30 -1.81
C TYR A 241 15.01 6.02 -0.56
N ALA A 242 15.57 7.19 -0.22
CA ALA A 242 15.13 8.03 0.90
C ALA A 242 13.86 8.82 0.57
N LYS A 243 13.55 9.03 -0.72
CA LYS A 243 12.36 9.74 -1.21
C LYS A 243 11.14 8.84 -1.38
N ILE A 244 11.28 7.53 -1.21
CA ILE A 244 10.20 6.56 -1.37
C ILE A 244 8.91 7.00 -0.63
N GLY A 245 7.81 7.09 -1.38
CA GLY A 245 6.50 7.52 -0.87
C GLY A 245 6.30 9.03 -0.78
N MET A 246 7.25 9.85 -1.26
CA MET A 246 7.12 11.30 -1.33
C MET A 246 6.48 11.72 -2.66
N PRO A 247 5.41 12.54 -2.64
CA PRO A 247 4.75 12.98 -3.85
C PRO A 247 5.56 14.09 -4.56
N TYR A 248 5.97 13.87 -5.81
CA TYR A 248 6.71 14.87 -6.59
C TYR A 248 5.84 15.62 -7.60
N ARG A 249 4.65 15.09 -7.94
CA ARG A 249 3.71 15.74 -8.85
C ARG A 249 2.27 15.49 -8.41
N VAL A 250 1.48 16.56 -8.39
CA VAL A 250 0.05 16.51 -8.14
C VAL A 250 -0.67 17.21 -9.27
N GLU A 251 -1.49 16.48 -9.99
CA GLU A 251 -2.37 17.03 -11.01
C GLU A 251 -3.80 17.04 -10.52
N LYS A 252 -4.53 18.07 -10.92
CA LYS A 252 -5.92 18.22 -10.55
C LYS A 252 -6.77 18.51 -11.79
N PHE A 253 -7.85 17.76 -11.90
CA PHE A 253 -8.78 17.77 -13.02
C PHE A 253 -10.21 18.01 -12.53
N ASP A 254 -11.02 18.62 -13.36
CA ASP A 254 -12.47 18.63 -13.17
C ASP A 254 -13.09 17.27 -13.57
N LEU A 255 -14.41 17.20 -13.68
CA LEU A 255 -15.12 15.98 -14.12
C LEU A 255 -15.10 15.76 -15.64
N SER A 256 -14.73 16.76 -16.42
CA SER A 256 -14.60 16.71 -17.88
C SER A 256 -13.22 16.24 -18.33
N ASP A 257 -12.34 15.91 -17.35
CA ASP A 257 -10.91 15.64 -17.54
C ASP A 257 -10.09 16.86 -17.97
N ASP A 258 -10.59 18.07 -17.74
CA ASP A 258 -9.86 19.30 -17.99
C ASP A 258 -8.87 19.55 -16.84
N LEU A 259 -7.59 19.69 -17.18
CA LEU A 259 -6.51 19.95 -16.22
C LEU A 259 -6.59 21.41 -15.77
N TYR A 260 -6.67 21.65 -14.45
CA TYR A 260 -6.74 23.01 -13.89
C TYR A 260 -5.52 23.38 -13.03
N ARG A 261 -4.79 22.39 -12.52
CA ARG A 261 -3.59 22.65 -11.71
C ARG A 261 -2.61 21.50 -11.77
N VAL A 262 -1.32 21.83 -11.91
CA VAL A 262 -0.21 20.92 -11.65
C VAL A 262 0.67 21.54 -10.57
N VAL A 263 1.06 20.75 -9.56
CA VAL A 263 2.07 21.13 -8.57
C VAL A 263 3.21 20.13 -8.66
N MET A 264 4.40 20.62 -9.00
CA MET A 264 5.65 19.87 -9.01
C MET A 264 6.42 20.21 -7.74
N THR A 265 6.91 19.19 -7.03
CA THR A 265 7.70 19.35 -5.79
C THR A 265 9.08 18.77 -6.00
N ASP A 266 10.12 19.58 -5.74
CA ASP A 266 11.50 19.15 -5.77
C ASP A 266 12.01 18.89 -4.34
N TYR A 267 12.72 17.76 -4.19
CA TYR A 267 13.26 17.29 -2.93
C TYR A 267 14.79 17.24 -2.99
N GLY A 268 15.43 17.98 -2.09
CA GLY A 268 16.86 17.88 -1.83
C GLY A 268 17.17 16.83 -0.76
N LEU A 269 18.37 16.26 -0.84
CA LEU A 269 18.90 15.30 0.12
C LEU A 269 20.11 15.88 0.86
N TYR A 270 20.29 15.45 2.10
CA TYR A 270 21.51 15.66 2.86
C TYR A 270 21.80 14.46 3.74
N SER A 271 22.95 13.81 3.52
CA SER A 271 23.38 12.66 4.33
C SER A 271 23.74 13.10 5.75
N LEU A 272 22.98 12.62 6.74
CA LEU A 272 23.26 12.82 8.16
C LEU A 272 24.29 11.80 8.67
N ALA A 273 24.26 10.59 8.12
CA ALA A 273 25.16 9.48 8.44
C ALA A 273 25.10 8.42 7.32
N THR A 274 25.90 7.35 7.45
CA THR A 274 26.01 6.26 6.46
C THR A 274 24.68 5.62 6.04
N SER A 275 23.64 5.68 6.88
CA SER A 275 22.33 5.07 6.61
C SER A 275 21.17 5.99 7.04
N SER A 276 21.38 7.30 6.97
CA SER A 276 20.38 8.28 7.39
C SER A 276 20.48 9.54 6.53
N ASP A 277 19.37 9.87 5.89
CA ASP A 277 19.25 11.02 5.00
C ASP A 277 18.16 11.97 5.49
N PHE A 278 18.46 13.26 5.41
CA PHE A 278 17.49 14.33 5.59
C PHE A 278 16.93 14.74 4.23
N VAL A 279 15.69 14.34 3.97
CA VAL A 279 14.92 14.78 2.80
C VAL A 279 14.18 16.08 3.10
N LYS A 280 14.31 17.06 2.22
CA LYS A 280 13.71 18.38 2.37
C LYS A 280 13.12 18.88 1.06
N ARG A 281 11.94 19.50 1.11
CA ARG A 281 11.37 20.17 -0.06
C ARG A 281 12.18 21.43 -0.34
N VAL A 282 12.91 21.48 -1.45
CA VAL A 282 13.77 22.61 -1.84
C VAL A 282 13.09 23.53 -2.86
N GLY A 283 12.09 23.01 -3.58
CA GLY A 283 11.36 23.77 -4.59
C GLY A 283 9.93 23.26 -4.74
N GLU A 284 9.06 24.15 -5.18
CA GLU A 284 7.70 23.83 -5.61
C GLU A 284 7.33 24.76 -6.77
N VAL A 285 6.77 24.20 -7.84
CA VAL A 285 6.21 24.96 -8.97
C VAL A 285 4.74 24.60 -9.10
N SER A 286 3.89 25.60 -9.23
CA SER A 286 2.46 25.43 -9.50
C SER A 286 2.13 26.05 -10.85
N LEU A 287 1.55 25.25 -11.74
CA LEU A 287 0.99 25.67 -13.02
C LEU A 287 -0.53 25.72 -12.86
N ASP A 288 -1.11 26.91 -12.95
CA ASP A 288 -2.56 27.13 -12.83
C ASP A 288 -3.15 27.32 -14.23
N TYR A 289 -3.93 26.34 -14.69
CA TYR A 289 -4.58 26.34 -15.99
C TYR A 289 -5.98 26.96 -15.89
N ASP A 290 -6.44 27.60 -16.97
CA ASP A 290 -7.78 28.19 -17.08
C ASP A 290 -8.81 27.30 -17.80
N GLY A 291 -8.38 26.12 -18.24
CA GLY A 291 -9.23 25.10 -18.87
C GLY A 291 -9.08 24.99 -20.39
N ASP A 292 -8.27 25.83 -21.05
CA ASP A 292 -8.00 25.70 -22.51
C ASP A 292 -6.53 25.36 -22.87
N GLY A 293 -5.71 25.09 -21.85
CA GLY A 293 -4.33 24.61 -21.99
C GLY A 293 -3.28 25.67 -21.69
N ASP A 294 -3.66 26.95 -21.67
CA ASP A 294 -2.80 28.02 -21.18
C ASP A 294 -2.72 27.99 -19.65
N HIS A 295 -1.59 28.41 -19.10
CA HIS A 295 -1.35 28.40 -17.66
C HIS A 295 -0.56 29.62 -17.18
N ARG A 296 -0.76 29.96 -15.89
CA ARG A 296 0.09 30.91 -15.15
C ARG A 296 0.83 30.19 -14.05
N ASP A 297 2.12 30.52 -13.93
CA ASP A 297 3.01 29.75 -13.06
C ASP A 297 3.49 30.57 -11.88
N ARG A 298 3.68 29.87 -10.76
CA ARG A 298 4.41 30.39 -9.61
C ARG A 298 5.39 29.36 -9.10
N ALA A 299 6.48 29.84 -8.51
CA ALA A 299 7.46 28.98 -7.84
C ALA A 299 7.80 29.47 -6.44
N THR A 300 8.12 28.52 -5.57
CA THR A 300 8.64 28.76 -4.23
C THR A 300 9.88 27.92 -4.02
N ALA A 301 10.97 28.52 -3.54
CA ALA A 301 12.20 27.83 -3.15
C ALA A 301 12.40 27.90 -1.63
N TYR A 302 13.04 26.87 -1.08
CA TYR A 302 13.31 26.76 0.35
C TYR A 302 14.77 26.39 0.60
N THR A 303 15.39 27.05 1.58
CA THR A 303 16.70 26.72 2.10
C THR A 303 16.58 26.26 3.54
N TYR A 304 17.38 25.26 3.92
CA TYR A 304 17.36 24.68 5.26
C TYR A 304 18.75 24.68 5.86
N ASP A 305 18.80 24.75 7.18
CA ASP A 305 19.97 24.35 7.96
C ASP A 305 19.99 22.81 8.03
N ASN A 306 21.05 22.20 7.50
CA ASN A 306 21.17 20.74 7.42
C ASN A 306 21.42 20.05 8.77
N SER A 307 21.90 20.79 9.77
CA SER A 307 22.18 20.25 11.10
C SER A 307 20.91 20.18 11.95
N THR A 308 20.01 21.14 11.75
CA THR A 308 18.79 21.30 12.58
C THR A 308 17.51 20.94 11.85
N GLY A 309 17.52 20.88 10.51
CA GLY A 309 16.34 20.66 9.68
C GLY A 309 15.40 21.86 9.57
N LEU A 310 15.79 23.03 10.08
CA LEU A 310 14.96 24.23 10.11
C LEU A 310 15.07 25.02 8.80
N VAL A 311 13.94 25.54 8.31
CA VAL A 311 13.89 26.40 7.12
C VAL A 311 14.54 27.74 7.45
N THR A 312 15.62 28.11 6.78
CA THR A 312 16.32 29.40 6.99
C THR A 312 15.87 30.47 6.00
N SER A 313 15.34 30.07 4.84
CA SER A 313 14.81 31.00 3.85
C SER A 313 13.70 30.37 3.02
N GLN A 314 12.67 31.14 2.72
CA GLN A 314 11.65 30.85 1.73
C GLN A 314 11.62 31.98 0.71
N THR A 315 11.74 31.67 -0.57
CA THR A 315 11.64 32.65 -1.67
C THR A 315 10.46 32.32 -2.55
N GLU A 316 9.50 33.24 -2.62
CA GLU A 316 8.33 33.17 -3.50
C GLU A 316 8.62 34.02 -4.73
N TYR A 317 8.62 33.43 -5.92
CA TYR A 317 9.03 34.13 -7.15
C TYR A 317 7.91 34.92 -7.82
N GLY A 318 6.66 34.75 -7.41
CA GLY A 318 5.54 35.35 -8.12
C GLY A 318 5.38 34.69 -9.48
N GLU A 319 5.33 35.48 -10.57
CA GLU A 319 5.16 34.97 -11.93
C GLU A 319 6.47 34.41 -12.53
N VAL A 320 6.43 33.12 -12.89
CA VAL A 320 7.54 32.43 -13.54
C VAL A 320 7.12 31.85 -14.89
N SER A 321 8.09 31.40 -15.68
CA SER A 321 7.84 30.53 -16.84
C SER A 321 8.35 29.13 -16.50
N SER A 322 7.46 28.13 -16.55
CA SER A 322 7.79 26.75 -16.24
C SER A 322 7.13 25.77 -17.21
N GLY A 323 7.53 24.50 -17.09
CA GLY A 323 6.88 23.36 -17.73
C GLY A 323 6.78 22.20 -16.74
N LEU A 324 6.38 21.02 -17.24
CA LEU A 324 6.12 19.87 -16.39
C LEU A 324 7.36 19.21 -15.76
N SER A 325 8.58 19.71 -16.04
CA SER A 325 9.83 19.22 -15.43
C SER A 325 10.13 19.82 -14.05
N GLY A 326 9.31 20.76 -13.57
CA GLY A 326 9.55 21.47 -12.29
C GLY A 326 10.67 22.51 -12.34
N SER A 327 11.35 22.68 -13.48
CA SER A 327 12.31 23.78 -13.70
C SER A 327 11.58 25.06 -14.09
N TYR A 328 12.07 26.23 -13.65
CA TYR A 328 11.44 27.51 -13.94
C TYR A 328 12.46 28.63 -14.14
N SER A 329 12.04 29.68 -14.84
CA SER A 329 12.73 30.97 -14.92
C SER A 329 11.85 32.08 -14.33
N ASP A 330 12.44 32.93 -13.48
CA ASP A 330 11.77 34.13 -12.98
C ASP A 330 11.57 35.13 -14.13
N THR A 331 10.32 35.58 -14.33
CA THR A 331 9.96 36.50 -15.41
C THR A 331 9.50 37.87 -14.89
N GLY A 332 9.44 38.03 -13.57
CA GLY A 332 8.82 39.16 -12.91
C GLY A 332 9.78 40.04 -12.10
N SER A 333 9.19 40.92 -11.31
CA SER A 333 9.90 41.72 -10.29
C SER A 333 9.15 41.72 -8.96
N ASP A 334 8.36 40.68 -8.76
CA ASP A 334 7.41 40.46 -7.68
C ASP A 334 7.90 39.41 -6.67
N LYS A 335 9.11 38.87 -6.86
CA LYS A 335 9.79 37.99 -5.90
C LYS A 335 9.82 38.57 -4.49
N ARG A 336 9.59 37.72 -3.50
CA ARG A 336 9.72 38.02 -2.06
C ARG A 336 10.52 36.93 -1.38
N THR A 337 11.33 37.32 -0.41
CA THR A 337 12.13 36.36 0.38
C THR A 337 11.86 36.59 1.86
N THR A 338 11.48 35.53 2.55
CA THR A 338 11.33 35.49 4.01
C THR A 338 12.51 34.72 4.60
N GLU A 339 13.30 35.38 5.44
CA GLU A 339 14.40 34.77 6.17
C GLU A 339 13.97 34.49 7.61
N PHE A 340 14.31 33.30 8.12
CA PHE A 340 13.97 32.85 9.45
C PHE A 340 15.24 32.65 10.28
N GLU A 341 15.26 33.22 11.48
CA GLU A 341 16.26 32.94 12.50
C GLU A 341 15.59 32.25 13.68
N TYR A 342 16.29 31.29 14.28
CA TYR A 342 15.77 30.51 15.39
C TYR A 342 16.66 30.68 16.61
N ALA A 343 16.04 30.77 17.78
CA ALA A 343 16.74 30.66 19.05
C ALA A 343 17.15 29.20 19.28
N SER A 344 18.35 29.02 19.81
CA SER A 344 18.88 27.73 20.27
C SER A 344 19.44 27.86 21.67
N SER A 345 19.13 26.91 22.55
CA SER A 345 19.73 26.82 23.89
C SER A 345 19.88 25.37 24.32
N GLU A 346 21.12 24.90 24.44
CA GLU A 346 21.42 23.57 24.97
C GLU A 346 20.97 23.43 26.43
N ALA A 347 21.15 24.47 27.24
CA ALA A 347 20.78 24.48 28.65
C ALA A 347 19.28 24.25 28.90
N TYR A 348 18.43 24.65 27.94
CA TYR A 348 16.98 24.52 28.01
C TYR A 348 16.40 23.56 26.97
N ASN A 349 17.25 22.85 26.22
CA ASN A 349 16.86 22.00 25.08
C ASN A 349 15.95 22.72 24.07
N ILE A 350 16.20 24.02 23.82
CA ILE A 350 15.47 24.80 22.84
C ILE A 350 16.17 24.62 21.49
N LEU A 351 15.45 24.04 20.54
CA LEU A 351 15.85 23.96 19.14
C LEU A 351 14.65 24.34 18.27
N GLY A 352 14.77 25.37 17.45
CA GLY A 352 13.74 25.74 16.48
C GLY A 352 12.65 26.68 16.99
N LEU A 353 12.85 27.37 18.11
CA LEU A 353 11.96 28.48 18.47
C LEU A 353 12.23 29.66 17.53
N LEU A 354 11.28 30.00 16.67
CA LEU A 354 11.40 31.15 15.77
C LEU A 354 11.65 32.42 16.59
N SER A 355 12.80 33.06 16.37
CA SER A 355 13.22 34.27 17.10
C SER A 355 13.14 35.53 16.25
N LYS A 356 13.17 35.37 14.92
CA LYS A 356 13.04 36.48 13.99
C LYS A 356 12.61 36.01 12.62
N GLU A 357 11.72 36.78 12.02
CA GLU A 357 11.28 36.64 10.63
C GLU A 357 11.53 37.97 9.91
N THR A 358 12.24 37.93 8.78
CA THR A 358 12.56 39.10 7.96
C THR A 358 12.05 38.93 6.55
N LEU A 359 11.08 39.76 6.14
CA LEU A 359 10.57 39.79 4.77
C LEU A 359 11.33 40.83 3.95
N LYS A 360 11.81 40.43 2.78
CA LYS A 360 12.49 41.27 1.78
C LYS A 360 11.71 41.29 0.46
N ASN A 361 11.71 42.43 -0.21
CA ASN A 361 11.17 42.57 -1.56
C ASN A 361 12.16 42.06 -2.63
N ASN A 362 11.78 42.16 -3.91
CA ASN A 362 12.60 41.68 -5.03
C ASN A 362 13.99 42.34 -5.10
N SER A 363 14.13 43.59 -4.67
CA SER A 363 15.41 44.30 -4.61
C SER A 363 16.26 43.93 -3.37
N GLY A 364 15.82 42.95 -2.56
CA GLY A 364 16.49 42.55 -1.32
C GLY A 364 16.31 43.53 -0.16
N THR A 365 15.44 44.54 -0.31
CA THR A 365 15.18 45.53 0.74
C THR A 365 14.20 44.97 1.75
N LYS A 366 14.53 45.09 3.04
CA LYS A 366 13.64 44.68 4.14
C LYS A 366 12.35 45.49 4.13
N VAL A 367 11.22 44.80 4.05
CA VAL A 367 9.87 45.39 4.08
C VAL A 367 9.14 45.14 5.39
N LYS A 368 9.45 44.04 6.09
CA LYS A 368 8.86 43.71 7.41
C LYS A 368 9.85 42.90 8.23
N GLU A 369 9.77 43.06 9.55
CA GLU A 369 10.48 42.22 10.53
C GLU A 369 9.51 41.88 11.67
N SER A 370 9.59 40.67 12.21
CA SER A 370 8.87 40.24 13.41
C SER A 370 9.86 39.49 14.32
N LYS A 371 9.75 39.69 15.63
CA LYS A 371 10.62 39.13 16.65
C LYS A 371 9.79 38.46 17.73
#